data_AF-A0A444C7J3-F1
#
_entry.id   AF-A0A444C7J3-F1
#
_cell.length_a   1.000
_cell.length_b   1.000
_cell.length_c   1.000
_cell.angle_alpha   90.00
_cell.angle_beta   90.00
_cell.angle_gamma   90.00
#
_symmetry.space_group_name_H-M   'P 1'
#
loop_
_entity.id
_entity.type
_entity.pdbx_description
1 polymer ?
#
loop_
_entity_poly.entity_id
_entity_poly.type
_entity_poly.pdbx_seq_one_letter_code
_entity_poly.pdbx_strand_id
1 'polypeptide(L)'
;MLPPSLWELISRWDGGVVYVFILLSPYSAVFDVVTENVKSLLRLIHDYTEGGGHRPQCVTGMMTVLDDLKSQVQKLEPSRRREAELRRCNTDLRRGAPPREKKPLDPAADEVQKLRRELFANMTARKNLEKMFSSLGKEKEIMAAELTRKARELAEAEELVDDLRAQNEALLEKVKTCASEHKKNGAQSQLNSVLQERNKVLSEQLLKSLDAYRTVKRRLRDAQEENARIVSEAAEAAATSARIVHRVRERMEGGGNGKVRTEEEINSLEQMLHGLQGRLGKVIPNKGDC
;
A
#
# COMPACT_ATOMS: atom_id res chain seq x y z
N MET A 1 9.33 -38.32 14.86
CA MET A 1 9.68 -39.03 16.11
C MET A 1 9.47 -38.05 17.26
N LEU A 2 8.48 -38.30 18.12
CA LEU A 2 8.18 -37.45 19.28
C LEU A 2 9.12 -37.80 20.45
N PRO A 3 9.45 -36.85 21.34
CA PRO A 3 10.42 -37.05 22.40
C PRO A 3 9.96 -38.09 23.44
N PRO A 4 10.90 -38.82 24.09
CA PRO A 4 10.60 -39.93 25.01
C PRO A 4 9.67 -39.57 26.18
N SER A 5 9.67 -38.29 26.60
CA SER A 5 8.82 -37.78 27.69
C SER A 5 7.31 -37.80 27.38
N LEU A 6 6.91 -37.88 26.12
CA LEU A 6 5.50 -37.97 25.73
C LEU A 6 4.95 -39.41 25.78
N TRP A 7 5.79 -40.43 25.65
CA TRP A 7 5.35 -41.82 25.77
C TRP A 7 5.05 -42.22 27.22
N GLU A 8 5.80 -41.70 28.19
CA GLU A 8 5.52 -41.93 29.62
C GLU A 8 4.21 -41.28 30.10
N LEU A 9 3.77 -40.21 29.44
CA LEU A 9 2.48 -39.58 29.75
C LEU A 9 1.29 -40.38 29.20
N ILE A 10 1.51 -41.16 28.14
CA ILE A 10 0.47 -41.96 27.44
C ILE A 10 0.27 -43.32 28.12
N SER A 11 1.34 -43.94 28.66
CA SER A 11 1.25 -45.27 29.31
C SER A 11 0.58 -45.28 30.69
N ARG A 12 0.30 -44.11 31.29
CA ARG A 12 -0.26 -44.00 32.65
C ARG A 12 -1.77 -43.73 32.68
N TRP A 13 -2.42 -43.69 31.52
CA TRP A 13 -3.82 -43.26 31.34
C TRP A 13 -4.66 -44.33 30.63
N ASP A 14 -4.68 -45.54 31.18
CA ASP A 14 -5.56 -46.61 30.68
C ASP A 14 -6.94 -46.50 31.36
N GLY A 15 -7.90 -45.90 30.66
CA GLY A 15 -9.30 -45.85 31.08
C GLY A 15 -10.14 -44.67 30.59
N GLY A 16 -9.52 -43.60 30.05
CA GLY A 16 -10.23 -42.35 29.69
C GLY A 16 -10.31 -42.00 28.21
N VAL A 17 -9.62 -42.74 27.33
CA VAL A 17 -9.32 -42.32 25.95
C VAL A 17 -10.57 -42.22 25.06
N VAL A 18 -11.61 -42.99 25.34
CA VAL A 18 -12.82 -43.02 24.49
C VAL A 18 -13.68 -41.75 24.65
N TYR A 19 -13.69 -41.11 25.83
CA TYR A 19 -14.54 -39.92 26.06
C TYR A 19 -13.88 -38.62 25.61
N VAL A 20 -12.56 -38.54 25.65
CA VAL A 20 -11.80 -37.35 25.23
C VAL A 20 -11.78 -37.23 23.70
N PHE A 21 -11.73 -38.35 22.97
CA PHE A 21 -11.80 -38.35 21.50
C PHE A 21 -13.18 -37.92 20.97
N ILE A 22 -14.27 -38.26 21.66
CA ILE A 22 -15.63 -37.88 21.24
C ILE A 22 -15.90 -36.39 21.50
N LEU A 23 -15.31 -35.79 22.54
CA LEU A 23 -15.48 -34.37 22.87
C LEU A 23 -14.53 -33.42 22.12
N LEU A 24 -13.40 -33.92 21.62
CA LEU A 24 -12.44 -33.13 20.81
C LEU A 24 -12.59 -33.32 19.29
N SER A 25 -13.37 -34.30 18.85
CA SER A 25 -13.64 -34.56 17.42
C SER A 25 -14.17 -33.35 16.63
N PRO A 26 -15.06 -32.49 17.14
CA PRO A 26 -15.48 -31.30 16.39
C PRO A 26 -14.40 -30.20 16.40
N TYR A 27 -13.50 -30.18 17.38
CA TYR A 27 -12.44 -29.18 17.49
C TYR A 27 -11.22 -29.52 16.62
N SER A 28 -10.92 -30.81 16.38
CA SER A 28 -9.81 -31.19 15.49
C SER A 28 -10.08 -30.79 14.04
N ALA A 29 -11.31 -30.97 13.55
CA ALA A 29 -11.70 -30.57 12.20
C ALA A 29 -11.67 -29.05 11.99
N VAL A 30 -12.08 -28.28 13.01
CA VAL A 30 -11.99 -26.80 12.98
C VAL A 30 -10.53 -26.34 12.98
N PHE A 31 -9.68 -27.00 13.76
CA PHE A 31 -8.25 -26.66 13.83
C PHE A 31 -7.53 -26.90 12.49
N ASP A 32 -7.81 -28.02 11.81
CA ASP A 32 -7.23 -28.32 10.50
C ASP A 32 -7.67 -27.30 9.43
N VAL A 33 -8.97 -26.94 9.42
CA VAL A 33 -9.53 -25.92 8.51
C VAL A 33 -8.92 -24.53 8.75
N VAL A 34 -8.75 -24.13 10.00
CA VAL A 34 -8.11 -22.86 10.35
C VAL A 34 -6.63 -22.86 9.92
N THR A 35 -5.92 -23.97 10.16
CA THR A 35 -4.49 -24.08 9.86
C THR A 35 -4.19 -24.00 8.35
N GLU A 36 -4.99 -24.66 7.51
CA GLU A 36 -4.81 -24.61 6.05
C GLU A 36 -5.16 -23.23 5.44
N ASN A 37 -6.17 -22.56 5.99
CA ASN A 37 -6.53 -21.21 5.56
C ASN A 37 -5.47 -20.18 5.98
N VAL A 38 -4.91 -20.28 7.19
CA VAL A 38 -3.79 -19.43 7.65
C VAL A 38 -2.55 -19.64 6.78
N LYS A 39 -2.20 -20.89 6.44
CA LYS A 39 -1.09 -21.17 5.51
C LYS A 39 -1.30 -20.56 4.12
N SER A 40 -2.53 -20.57 3.62
CA SER A 40 -2.86 -20.00 2.32
C SER A 40 -2.81 -18.47 2.34
N LEU A 41 -3.24 -17.85 3.45
CA LEU A 41 -3.13 -16.41 3.66
C LEU A 41 -1.67 -15.95 3.73
N LEU A 42 -0.83 -16.69 4.45
CA LEU A 42 0.61 -16.41 4.56
C LEU A 42 1.32 -16.52 3.21
N ARG A 43 0.94 -17.47 2.35
CA ARG A 43 1.45 -17.55 0.97
C ARG A 43 1.05 -16.34 0.13
N LEU A 44 -0.22 -15.93 0.20
CA LEU A 44 -0.70 -14.71 -0.49
C LEU A 44 0.01 -13.43 0.00
N ILE A 45 0.30 -13.33 1.30
CA ILE A 45 1.06 -12.21 1.87
C ILE A 45 2.50 -12.24 1.37
N HIS A 46 3.15 -13.41 1.38
CA HIS A 46 4.52 -13.57 0.89
C HIS A 46 4.64 -13.16 -0.58
N ASP A 47 3.73 -13.66 -1.44
CA ASP A 47 3.68 -13.34 -2.86
C ASP A 47 3.42 -11.84 -3.11
N TYR A 48 2.69 -11.17 -2.22
CA TYR A 48 2.47 -9.72 -2.24
C TYR A 48 3.74 -8.93 -1.89
N THR A 49 4.51 -9.38 -0.89
CA THR A 49 5.75 -8.72 -0.47
C THR A 49 6.90 -8.85 -1.47
N GLU A 50 7.02 -10.01 -2.15
CA GLU A 50 8.09 -10.21 -3.14
C GLU A 50 7.75 -9.64 -4.53
N GLY A 51 6.46 -9.47 -4.84
CA GLY A 51 5.98 -9.06 -6.16
C GLY A 51 5.99 -7.56 -6.46
N GLY A 52 6.44 -6.70 -5.52
CA GLY A 52 6.61 -5.26 -5.73
C GLY A 52 5.38 -4.51 -6.26
N GLY A 53 4.47 -4.12 -5.36
CA GLY A 53 3.51 -3.05 -5.61
C GLY A 53 2.05 -3.49 -5.79
N HIS A 54 1.21 -2.92 -4.91
CA HIS A 54 -0.23 -2.65 -5.01
C HIS A 54 -1.02 -3.33 -6.15
N ARG A 55 -1.22 -4.66 -6.08
CA ARG A 55 -2.18 -5.35 -6.94
C ARG A 55 -3.53 -5.54 -6.23
N PRO A 56 -4.63 -4.95 -6.73
CA PRO A 56 -5.96 -5.17 -6.17
C PRO A 56 -6.39 -6.64 -6.22
N GLN A 57 -5.81 -7.47 -7.10
CA GLN A 57 -6.07 -8.92 -7.13
C GLN A 57 -5.62 -9.67 -5.86
N CYS A 58 -4.59 -9.20 -5.16
CA CYS A 58 -4.08 -9.85 -3.93
C CYS A 58 -5.04 -9.64 -2.75
N VAL A 59 -5.57 -8.43 -2.62
CA VAL A 59 -6.58 -8.09 -1.61
C VAL A 59 -7.86 -8.87 -1.86
N THR A 60 -8.29 -8.99 -3.11
CA THR A 60 -9.43 -9.83 -3.48
C THR A 60 -9.19 -11.29 -3.08
N GLY A 61 -8.01 -11.87 -3.38
CA GLY A 61 -7.66 -13.24 -3.01
C GLY A 61 -7.65 -13.49 -1.49
N MET A 62 -7.13 -12.55 -0.70
CA MET A 62 -7.17 -12.62 0.76
C MET A 62 -8.60 -12.55 1.31
N MET A 63 -9.45 -11.70 0.72
CA MET A 63 -10.86 -11.59 1.07
C MET A 63 -11.61 -12.91 0.84
N THR A 64 -11.35 -13.59 -0.30
CA THR A 64 -12.00 -14.87 -0.62
C THR A 64 -11.60 -15.98 0.36
N VAL A 65 -10.33 -16.05 0.78
CA VAL A 65 -9.87 -17.04 1.76
C VAL A 65 -10.50 -16.79 3.13
N LEU A 66 -10.66 -15.53 3.53
CA LEU A 66 -11.34 -15.16 4.77
C LEU A 66 -12.84 -15.47 4.73
N ASP A 67 -13.50 -15.20 3.61
CA ASP A 67 -14.91 -15.53 3.43
C ASP A 67 -15.16 -17.05 3.41
N ASP A 68 -14.26 -17.82 2.80
CA ASP A 68 -14.35 -19.28 2.79
C ASP A 68 -14.12 -19.86 4.21
N LEU A 69 -13.11 -19.37 4.95
CA LEU A 69 -12.88 -19.71 6.35
C LEU A 69 -14.11 -19.38 7.21
N LYS A 70 -14.69 -18.19 7.04
CA LYS A 70 -15.89 -17.76 7.77
C LYS A 70 -17.06 -18.68 7.49
N SER A 71 -17.27 -19.06 6.23
CA SER A 71 -18.36 -19.95 5.83
C SER A 71 -18.21 -21.37 6.43
N GLN A 72 -16.97 -21.88 6.49
CA GLN A 72 -16.66 -23.20 7.03
C GLN A 72 -16.74 -23.23 8.56
N VAL A 73 -16.25 -22.20 9.24
CA VAL A 73 -16.39 -22.05 10.70
C VAL A 73 -17.86 -21.91 11.10
N GLN A 74 -18.64 -21.12 10.34
CA GLN A 74 -20.07 -20.95 10.60
C GLN A 74 -20.88 -22.24 10.37
N LYS A 75 -20.40 -23.14 9.50
CA LYS A 75 -20.99 -24.46 9.24
C LYS A 75 -20.64 -25.49 10.32
N LEU A 76 -19.53 -25.28 11.03
CA LEU A 76 -19.04 -26.13 12.12
C LEU A 76 -19.45 -25.63 13.51
N GLU A 77 -19.87 -24.36 13.64
CA GLU A 77 -20.45 -23.79 14.86
C GLU A 77 -21.83 -24.43 15.15
N PRO A 78 -22.01 -25.12 16.28
CA PRO A 78 -23.32 -25.63 16.66
C PRO A 78 -24.24 -24.44 16.98
N SER A 79 -25.36 -24.33 16.23
CA SER A 79 -26.43 -23.34 16.44
C SER A 79 -26.61 -22.97 17.91
N ARG A 80 -26.11 -21.79 18.33
CA ARG A 80 -26.46 -21.14 19.60
C ARG A 80 -27.95 -20.82 19.63
N ARG A 81 -28.78 -21.83 19.92
CA ARG A 81 -30.18 -21.65 20.31
C ARG A 81 -30.34 -22.06 21.76
N ARG A 82 -30.61 -21.04 22.57
CA ARG A 82 -31.12 -21.05 23.96
C ARG A 82 -30.10 -21.11 25.09
N GLU A 83 -29.27 -20.08 25.18
CA GLU A 83 -29.05 -19.40 26.46
C GLU A 83 -30.24 -18.47 26.72
N ALA A 84 -31.40 -19.05 27.03
CA ALA A 84 -32.52 -18.32 27.58
C ALA A 84 -33.10 -19.17 28.70
N GLU A 85 -33.07 -18.60 29.90
CA GLU A 85 -33.71 -19.07 31.13
C GLU A 85 -32.96 -20.10 31.99
N LEU A 86 -31.92 -19.61 32.66
CA LEU A 86 -31.76 -19.89 34.09
C LEU A 86 -32.94 -19.28 34.87
N ARG A 87 -34.16 -19.82 34.68
CA ARG A 87 -35.30 -19.55 35.56
C ARG A 87 -35.05 -20.23 36.89
N ARG A 88 -34.36 -19.48 37.75
CA ARG A 88 -34.45 -19.58 39.21
C ARG A 88 -35.92 -19.46 39.59
N CYS A 89 -36.56 -20.58 39.95
CA CYS A 89 -37.68 -20.71 40.88
C CYS A 89 -38.26 -22.13 40.79
N ASN A 90 -37.58 -23.10 41.38
CA ASN A 90 -38.25 -24.34 41.82
C ASN A 90 -38.83 -24.09 43.22
N THR A 91 -39.88 -23.27 43.29
CA THR A 91 -40.77 -23.16 44.46
C THR A 91 -42.23 -23.16 44.01
N ASP A 92 -42.58 -24.08 43.12
CA ASP A 92 -43.97 -24.51 43.01
C ASP A 92 -44.22 -25.53 44.12
N LEU A 93 -44.56 -25.01 45.29
CA LEU A 93 -45.19 -25.78 46.35
C LEU A 93 -46.43 -26.43 45.75
N ARG A 94 -46.37 -27.73 45.46
CA ARG A 94 -47.54 -28.55 45.16
C ARG A 94 -48.55 -28.34 46.28
N ARG A 95 -49.61 -27.59 45.97
CA ARG A 95 -50.79 -27.38 46.81
C ARG A 95 -51.35 -28.76 47.19
N GLY A 96 -51.24 -29.11 48.46
CA GLY A 96 -51.72 -30.37 49.01
C GLY A 96 -53.22 -30.54 48.77
N ALA A 97 -53.61 -31.74 48.33
CA ALA A 97 -55.01 -32.15 48.32
C ALA A 97 -55.50 -32.32 49.78
N PRO A 98 -56.78 -32.02 50.08
CA PRO A 98 -57.31 -32.16 51.43
C PRO A 98 -57.36 -33.64 51.86
N PRO A 99 -57.12 -33.97 53.14
CA PRO A 99 -57.12 -35.35 53.61
C PRO A 99 -58.54 -35.93 53.52
N ARG A 100 -58.73 -36.96 52.70
CA ARG A 100 -59.92 -37.82 52.80
C ARG A 100 -59.80 -38.65 54.07
N GLU A 101 -60.73 -38.41 54.98
CA GLU A 101 -60.96 -39.17 56.21
C GLU A 101 -60.84 -40.68 55.96
N LYS A 102 -59.86 -41.30 56.61
CA LYS A 102 -59.81 -42.75 56.78
C LYS A 102 -59.63 -43.05 58.26
N LYS A 103 -60.48 -43.98 58.69
CA LYS A 103 -60.61 -44.70 59.97
C LYS A 103 -59.35 -44.75 60.86
N PRO A 104 -59.51 -44.87 62.18
CA PRO A 104 -58.39 -44.89 63.12
C PRO A 104 -57.47 -46.07 62.80
N LEU A 105 -56.33 -45.76 62.20
CA LEU A 105 -55.21 -46.68 62.04
C LEU A 105 -54.23 -46.33 63.15
N ASP A 106 -53.73 -47.37 63.81
CA ASP A 106 -52.86 -47.32 64.98
C ASP A 106 -51.83 -46.17 64.93
N PRO A 107 -51.96 -45.11 65.77
CA PRO A 107 -51.17 -43.88 65.64
C PRO A 107 -49.66 -44.14 65.74
N ALA A 108 -49.27 -45.19 66.46
CA ALA A 108 -47.87 -45.59 66.59
C ALA A 108 -47.26 -46.10 65.26
N ALA A 109 -48.05 -46.74 64.39
CA ALA A 109 -47.56 -47.28 63.12
C ALA A 109 -47.33 -46.17 62.07
N ASP A 110 -48.19 -45.14 62.06
CA ASP A 110 -48.07 -44.00 61.15
C ASP A 110 -46.85 -43.11 61.49
N GLU A 111 -46.60 -42.90 62.79
CA GLU A 111 -45.40 -42.20 63.27
C GLU A 111 -44.10 -42.90 62.86
N VAL A 112 -44.03 -44.23 63.01
CA VAL A 112 -42.87 -45.01 62.57
C VAL A 112 -42.65 -44.88 61.06
N GLN A 113 -43.71 -44.91 60.27
CA GLN A 113 -43.60 -44.75 58.81
C GLN A 113 -43.15 -43.32 58.44
N LYS A 114 -43.67 -42.31 59.13
CA LYS A 114 -43.26 -40.91 58.96
C LYS A 114 -41.79 -40.70 59.27
N LEU A 115 -41.31 -41.18 60.43
CA LEU A 115 -39.90 -41.09 60.82
C LEU A 115 -38.97 -41.80 59.83
N ARG A 116 -39.39 -42.95 59.28
CA ARG A 116 -38.62 -43.62 58.21
C ARG A 116 -38.51 -42.75 56.95
N ARG A 117 -39.60 -42.13 56.51
CA ARG A 117 -39.59 -41.21 55.34
C ARG A 117 -38.68 -40.01 55.61
N GLU A 118 -38.75 -39.41 56.79
CA GLU A 118 -37.91 -38.28 57.19
C GLU A 118 -36.42 -38.67 57.23
N LEU A 119 -36.09 -39.85 57.75
CA LEU A 119 -34.73 -40.38 57.75
C LEU A 119 -34.18 -40.56 56.32
N PHE A 120 -34.97 -41.16 55.41
CA PHE A 120 -34.58 -41.30 54.00
C PHE A 120 -34.41 -39.94 53.30
N ALA A 121 -35.31 -38.98 53.58
CA ALA A 121 -35.20 -37.63 53.07
C ALA A 121 -33.93 -36.94 53.57
N ASN A 122 -33.61 -37.07 54.86
CA ASN A 122 -32.40 -36.52 55.47
C ASN A 122 -31.13 -37.13 54.87
N MET A 123 -31.09 -38.46 54.72
CA MET A 123 -29.98 -39.16 54.07
C MET A 123 -29.77 -38.70 52.61
N THR A 124 -30.86 -38.45 51.88
CA THR A 124 -30.79 -37.92 50.51
C THR A 124 -30.29 -36.48 50.49
N ALA A 125 -30.77 -35.63 51.40
CA ALA A 125 -30.30 -34.25 51.54
C ALA A 125 -28.80 -34.20 51.86
N ARG A 126 -28.31 -35.05 52.77
CA ARG A 126 -26.90 -35.15 53.12
C ARG A 126 -26.03 -35.55 51.91
N LYS A 127 -26.45 -36.57 51.15
CA LYS A 127 -25.72 -36.97 49.92
C LYS A 127 -25.69 -35.86 48.88
N ASN A 128 -26.76 -35.06 48.77
CA ASN A 128 -26.78 -33.92 47.86
C ASN A 128 -25.84 -32.81 48.31
N LEU A 129 -25.79 -32.51 49.62
CA LEU A 129 -24.82 -31.56 50.18
C LEU A 129 -23.37 -32.00 49.93
N GLU A 130 -23.07 -33.28 50.13
CA GLU A 130 -21.75 -33.85 49.88
C GLU A 130 -21.32 -33.69 48.40
N LYS A 131 -22.25 -33.92 47.46
CA LYS A 131 -22.02 -33.66 46.04
C LYS A 131 -21.76 -32.18 45.75
N MET A 132 -22.52 -31.27 46.36
CA MET A 132 -22.32 -29.83 46.19
C MET A 132 -20.97 -29.35 46.71
N PHE A 133 -20.55 -29.81 47.90
CA PHE A 133 -19.21 -29.47 48.42
C PHE A 133 -18.11 -30.04 47.54
N SER A 134 -18.29 -31.25 47.01
CA SER A 134 -17.34 -31.87 46.07
C SER A 134 -17.24 -31.09 44.75
N SER A 135 -18.36 -30.63 44.18
CA SER A 135 -18.35 -29.81 42.96
C SER A 135 -17.76 -28.42 43.21
N LEU A 136 -18.06 -27.81 44.36
CA LEU A 136 -17.52 -26.50 44.73
C LEU A 136 -16.00 -26.55 44.92
N GLY A 137 -15.47 -27.64 45.50
CA GLY A 137 -14.03 -27.88 45.60
C GLY A 137 -13.35 -27.90 44.22
N LYS A 138 -13.93 -28.64 43.26
CA LYS A 138 -13.43 -28.69 41.88
C LYS A 138 -13.50 -27.34 41.18
N GLU A 139 -14.59 -26.60 41.35
CA GLU A 139 -14.74 -25.25 40.79
C GLU A 139 -13.68 -24.28 41.36
N LYS A 140 -13.40 -24.36 42.66
CA LYS A 140 -12.32 -23.60 43.30
C LYS A 140 -10.95 -23.93 42.69
N GLU A 141 -10.66 -25.20 42.45
CA GLU A 141 -9.39 -25.62 41.82
C GLU A 141 -9.27 -25.09 40.39
N ILE A 142 -10.35 -25.16 39.60
CA ILE A 142 -10.39 -24.60 38.24
C ILE A 142 -10.15 -23.09 38.26
N MET A 143 -10.83 -22.36 39.15
CA MET A 143 -10.63 -20.91 39.29
C MET A 143 -9.20 -20.56 39.71
N ALA A 144 -8.59 -21.32 40.63
CA ALA A 144 -7.21 -21.09 41.04
C ALA A 144 -6.22 -21.31 39.88
N ALA A 145 -6.43 -22.35 39.07
CA ALA A 145 -5.63 -22.62 37.87
C ALA A 145 -5.77 -21.49 36.84
N GLU A 146 -7.01 -21.01 36.62
CA GLU A 146 -7.29 -19.92 35.69
C GLU A 146 -6.68 -18.59 36.15
N LEU A 147 -6.77 -18.27 37.45
CA LEU A 147 -6.13 -17.09 38.03
C LEU A 147 -4.60 -17.15 37.87
N THR A 148 -4.00 -18.31 38.09
CA THR A 148 -2.55 -18.49 37.91
C THR A 148 -2.14 -18.30 36.45
N ARG A 149 -2.93 -18.84 35.51
CA ARG A 149 -2.72 -18.64 34.08
C ARG A 149 -2.80 -17.15 33.72
N LYS A 150 -3.85 -16.46 34.17
CA LYS A 150 -4.05 -15.03 33.91
C LYS A 150 -2.98 -14.15 34.53
N ALA A 151 -2.50 -14.49 35.72
CA ALA A 151 -1.37 -13.79 36.34
C ALA A 151 -0.09 -13.93 35.51
N ARG A 152 0.16 -15.11 34.93
CA ARG A 152 1.31 -15.32 34.02
C ARG A 152 1.18 -14.52 32.73
N GLU A 153 0.01 -14.57 32.09
CA GLU A 153 -0.27 -13.80 30.86
C GLU A 153 -0.11 -12.28 31.10
N LEU A 154 -0.53 -11.78 32.27
CA LEU A 154 -0.35 -10.38 32.64
C LEU A 154 1.14 -10.03 32.78
N ALA A 155 1.91 -10.86 33.49
CA ALA A 155 3.35 -10.64 33.67
C ALA A 155 4.10 -10.62 32.33
N GLU A 156 3.80 -11.56 31.43
CA GLU A 156 4.38 -11.58 30.08
C GLU A 156 4.03 -10.31 29.28
N ALA A 157 2.80 -9.80 29.40
CA ALA A 157 2.39 -8.57 28.74
C ALA A 157 3.08 -7.32 29.34
N GLU A 158 3.31 -7.29 30.65
CA GLU A 158 4.04 -6.22 31.33
C GLU A 158 5.50 -6.15 30.84
N GLU A 159 6.18 -7.29 30.72
CA GLU A 159 7.54 -7.35 30.14
C GLU A 159 7.59 -6.79 28.72
N LEU A 160 6.64 -7.16 27.86
CA LEU A 160 6.55 -6.61 26.49
C LEU A 160 6.33 -5.10 26.47
N VAL A 161 5.52 -4.58 27.40
CA VAL A 161 5.29 -3.13 27.53
C VAL A 161 6.57 -2.41 27.95
N ASP A 162 7.33 -2.98 28.88
CA ASP A 162 8.58 -2.38 29.34
C ASP A 162 9.68 -2.43 28.26
N ASP A 163 9.78 -3.51 27.50
CA ASP A 163 10.67 -3.58 26.32
C ASP A 163 10.32 -2.50 25.27
N LEU A 164 9.03 -2.32 24.98
CA LEU A 164 8.58 -1.30 24.04
C LEU A 164 8.84 0.12 24.56
N ARG A 165 8.70 0.36 25.86
CA ARG A 165 9.06 1.65 26.49
C ARG A 165 10.55 1.92 26.32
N ALA A 166 11.41 0.95 26.62
CA ALA A 166 12.85 1.08 26.47
C ALA A 166 13.27 1.37 25.01
N GLN A 167 12.64 0.70 24.04
CA GLN A 167 12.87 0.97 22.61
C GLN A 167 12.43 2.38 22.21
N ASN A 168 11.26 2.83 22.67
CA ASN A 168 10.76 4.16 22.39
C ASN A 168 11.65 5.26 22.99
N GLU A 169 12.15 5.07 24.22
CA GLU A 169 13.11 5.98 24.84
C GLU A 169 14.43 6.06 24.05
N ALA A 170 14.98 4.91 23.64
CA ALA A 170 16.18 4.87 22.82
C ALA A 170 15.99 5.56 21.46
N LEU A 171 14.84 5.36 20.81
CA LEU A 171 14.50 6.06 19.56
C LEU A 171 14.34 7.57 19.78
N LEU A 172 13.71 7.97 20.88
CA LEU A 172 13.53 9.37 21.23
C LEU A 172 14.88 10.07 21.42
N GLU A 173 15.84 9.43 22.09
CA GLU A 173 17.19 9.97 22.25
C GLU A 173 17.95 10.06 20.91
N LYS A 174 17.78 9.09 20.01
CA LYS A 174 18.32 9.18 18.63
C LYS A 174 17.73 10.37 17.88
N VAL A 175 16.40 10.56 17.94
CA VAL A 175 15.73 11.69 17.28
C VAL A 175 16.23 13.03 17.85
N LYS A 176 16.36 13.16 19.17
CA LYS A 176 16.94 14.36 19.80
C LYS A 176 18.38 14.61 19.34
N THR A 177 19.19 13.55 19.26
CA THR A 177 20.57 13.63 18.78
C THR A 177 20.62 14.13 17.34
N CYS A 178 19.87 13.51 16.42
CA CYS A 178 19.76 13.94 15.03
C CYS A 178 19.27 15.40 14.90
N ALA A 179 18.23 15.77 15.65
CA ALA A 179 17.72 17.15 15.65
C ALA A 179 18.79 18.15 16.13
N SER A 180 19.59 17.78 17.13
CA SER A 180 20.68 18.61 17.64
C SER A 180 21.85 18.72 16.65
N GLU A 181 22.17 17.65 15.92
CA GLU A 181 23.18 17.65 14.85
C GLU A 181 22.75 18.54 13.70
N HIS A 182 21.50 18.46 13.25
CA HIS A 182 20.95 19.36 12.23
C HIS A 182 20.97 20.83 12.66
N LYS A 183 20.77 21.12 13.96
CA LYS A 183 20.87 22.48 14.50
C LYS A 183 22.33 22.98 14.60
N LYS A 184 23.28 22.11 14.94
CA LYS A 184 24.71 22.43 15.01
C LYS A 184 25.35 22.58 13.62
N ASN A 185 24.85 21.86 12.62
CA ASN A 185 25.29 21.93 11.23
C ASN A 185 24.66 23.11 10.46
N GLY A 186 24.40 24.25 11.12
CA GLY A 186 23.94 25.48 10.45
C GLY A 186 24.84 25.93 9.28
N ALA A 187 26.12 25.52 9.29
CA ALA A 187 27.05 25.70 8.17
C ALA A 187 26.64 24.92 6.90
N GLN A 188 25.98 23.78 7.02
CA GLN A 188 25.51 22.98 5.88
C GLN A 188 24.22 23.56 5.28
N SER A 189 23.40 24.23 6.09
CA SER A 189 22.29 25.05 5.61
C SER A 189 22.79 26.26 4.79
N GLN A 190 23.87 26.90 5.23
CA GLN A 190 24.51 28.00 4.50
C GLN A 190 25.26 27.52 3.24
N LEU A 191 25.93 26.37 3.29
CA LEU A 191 26.55 25.77 2.10
C LEU A 191 25.50 25.42 1.04
N ASN A 192 24.37 24.86 1.46
CA ASN A 192 23.25 24.56 0.58
C ASN A 192 22.64 25.83 -0.03
N SER A 193 22.53 26.93 0.71
CA SER A 193 22.03 28.19 0.16
C SER A 193 22.99 28.82 -0.85
N VAL A 194 24.31 28.77 -0.60
CA VAL A 194 25.34 29.23 -1.54
C VAL A 194 25.35 28.38 -2.83
N LEU A 195 25.21 27.06 -2.70
CA LEU A 195 25.10 26.16 -3.86
C LEU A 195 23.82 26.41 -4.66
N GLN A 196 22.71 26.69 -3.98
CA GLN A 196 21.43 27.02 -4.62
C GLN A 196 21.52 28.32 -5.41
N GLU A 197 22.13 29.37 -4.85
CA GLU A 197 22.32 30.65 -5.55
C GLU A 197 23.26 30.49 -6.75
N ARG A 198 24.35 29.75 -6.61
CA ARG A 198 25.25 29.44 -7.74
C ARG A 198 24.53 28.71 -8.87
N ASN A 199 23.72 27.70 -8.55
CA ASN A 199 22.95 26.95 -9.54
C ASN A 199 21.91 27.83 -10.25
N LYS A 200 21.30 28.77 -9.53
CA LYS A 200 20.39 29.76 -10.11
C LYS A 200 21.11 30.66 -11.10
N VAL A 201 22.24 31.25 -10.72
CA VAL A 201 23.06 32.11 -11.59
C VAL A 201 23.51 31.35 -12.85
N LEU A 202 23.99 30.11 -12.70
CA LEU A 202 24.40 29.28 -13.84
C LEU A 202 23.23 28.96 -14.77
N SER A 203 22.04 28.70 -14.23
CA SER A 203 20.84 28.44 -15.02
C SER A 203 20.38 29.68 -15.80
N GLU A 204 20.47 30.87 -15.20
CA GLU A 204 20.20 32.14 -15.87
C GLU A 204 21.22 32.46 -16.98
N GLN A 205 22.51 32.20 -16.73
CA GLN A 205 23.56 32.34 -17.75
C GLN A 205 23.34 31.39 -18.92
N LEU A 206 22.99 30.13 -18.64
CA LEU A 206 22.68 29.15 -19.67
C LEU A 206 21.49 29.61 -20.53
N LEU A 207 20.41 30.08 -19.90
CA LEU A 207 19.24 30.59 -20.61
C LEU A 207 19.59 31.78 -21.52
N LYS A 208 20.37 32.75 -21.01
CA LYS A 208 20.86 33.89 -21.80
C LYS A 208 21.69 33.44 -23.01
N SER A 209 22.60 32.48 -22.81
CA SER A 209 23.43 31.94 -23.91
C SER A 209 22.60 31.23 -24.97
N LEU A 210 21.55 30.52 -24.55
CA LEU A 210 20.65 29.79 -25.44
C LEU A 210 19.75 30.73 -26.25
N ASP A 211 19.30 31.83 -25.64
CA ASP A 211 18.53 32.87 -26.35
C ASP A 211 19.40 33.69 -27.31
N ALA A 212 20.65 33.98 -26.95
CA ALA A 212 21.64 34.57 -27.85
C ALA A 212 21.87 33.66 -29.07
N TYR A 213 22.09 32.36 -28.84
CA TYR A 213 22.26 31.38 -29.92
C TYR A 213 21.02 31.29 -30.83
N ARG A 214 19.81 31.24 -30.26
CA ARG A 214 18.55 31.28 -31.03
C ARG A 214 18.45 32.53 -31.90
N THR A 215 18.90 33.68 -31.39
CA THR A 215 18.87 34.96 -32.11
C THR A 215 19.87 34.96 -33.27
N VAL A 216 21.10 34.50 -33.04
CA VAL A 216 22.10 34.34 -34.11
C VAL A 216 21.62 33.36 -35.17
N LYS A 217 21.02 32.23 -34.77
CA LYS A 217 20.43 31.25 -35.70
C LYS A 217 19.30 31.85 -36.57
N ARG A 218 18.48 32.76 -36.02
CA ARG A 218 17.49 33.51 -36.79
C ARG A 218 18.17 34.43 -37.82
N ARG A 219 19.10 35.28 -37.38
CA ARG A 219 19.83 36.21 -38.27
C ARG A 219 20.60 35.48 -39.39
N LEU A 220 21.18 34.32 -39.09
CA LEU A 220 21.85 33.49 -40.09
C LEU A 220 20.88 33.00 -41.15
N ARG A 221 19.67 32.55 -40.78
CA ARG A 221 18.65 32.14 -41.74
C ARG A 221 18.18 33.32 -42.59
N ASP A 222 17.94 34.47 -41.98
CA ASP A 222 17.54 35.69 -42.71
C ASP A 222 18.62 36.10 -43.73
N ALA A 223 19.90 36.04 -43.33
CA ALA A 223 21.02 36.33 -44.24
C ALA A 223 21.17 35.29 -45.36
N GLN A 224 20.91 34.01 -45.08
CA GLN A 224 20.91 32.95 -46.10
C GLN A 224 19.77 33.15 -47.12
N GLU A 225 18.58 33.55 -46.67
CA GLU A 225 17.44 33.84 -47.53
C GLU A 225 17.70 35.07 -48.42
N GLU A 226 18.23 36.16 -47.85
CA GLU A 226 18.62 37.35 -48.62
C GLU A 226 19.71 37.04 -49.66
N ASN A 227 20.72 36.26 -49.28
CA ASN A 227 21.77 35.85 -50.21
C ASN A 227 21.21 34.98 -51.34
N ALA A 228 20.30 34.05 -51.03
CA ALA A 228 19.62 33.25 -52.05
C ALA A 228 18.80 34.14 -53.01
N ARG A 229 18.12 35.17 -52.49
CA ARG A 229 17.38 36.15 -53.33
C ARG A 229 18.32 36.89 -54.28
N ILE A 230 19.44 37.41 -53.77
CA ILE A 230 20.41 38.16 -54.58
C ILE A 230 21.08 37.27 -55.63
N VAL A 231 21.42 36.03 -55.29
CA VAL A 231 21.96 35.06 -56.26
C VAL A 231 20.95 34.79 -57.38
N SER A 232 19.66 34.65 -57.04
CA SER A 232 18.59 34.49 -58.04
C SER A 232 18.46 35.73 -58.94
N GLU A 233 18.43 36.93 -58.37
CA GLU A 233 18.36 38.20 -59.11
C GLU A 233 19.59 38.38 -60.02
N ALA A 234 20.79 38.02 -59.54
CA ALA A 234 22.02 38.09 -60.32
C ALA A 234 22.01 37.08 -61.48
N ALA A 235 21.49 35.87 -61.28
CA ALA A 235 21.34 34.87 -62.33
C ALA A 235 20.37 35.35 -63.42
N GLU A 236 19.24 35.94 -63.04
CA GLU A 236 18.29 36.52 -64.00
C GLU A 236 18.92 37.66 -64.81
N ALA A 237 19.62 38.59 -64.15
CA ALA A 237 20.29 39.68 -64.84
C ALA A 237 21.43 39.21 -65.75
N ALA A 238 22.16 38.15 -65.37
CA ALA A 238 23.16 37.53 -66.23
C ALA A 238 22.51 36.90 -67.47
N ALA A 239 21.34 36.27 -67.31
CA ALA A 239 20.58 35.72 -68.43
C ALA A 239 20.04 36.81 -69.36
N THR A 240 19.52 37.92 -68.81
CA THR A 240 19.05 39.06 -69.62
C THR A 240 20.20 39.77 -70.31
N SER A 241 21.33 39.97 -69.64
CA SER A 241 22.52 40.58 -70.24
C SER A 241 23.07 39.73 -71.37
N ALA A 242 23.16 38.41 -71.20
CA ALA A 242 23.55 37.48 -72.25
C ALA A 242 22.63 37.58 -73.49
N ARG A 243 21.31 37.69 -73.30
CA ARG A 243 20.35 37.89 -74.40
C ARG A 243 20.55 39.24 -75.10
N ILE A 244 20.78 40.32 -74.37
CA ILE A 244 21.04 41.65 -74.95
C ILE A 244 22.33 41.63 -75.76
N VAL A 245 23.41 41.09 -75.20
CA VAL A 245 24.71 40.95 -75.89
C VAL A 245 24.57 40.14 -77.18
N HIS A 246 23.80 39.04 -77.14
CA HIS A 246 23.49 38.25 -78.33
C HIS A 246 22.78 39.08 -79.41
N ARG A 247 21.71 39.81 -79.05
CA ARG A 247 20.95 40.66 -79.98
C ARG A 247 21.81 41.79 -80.57
N VAL A 248 22.67 42.39 -79.76
CA VAL A 248 23.62 43.42 -80.22
C VAL A 248 24.60 42.82 -81.23
N ARG A 249 25.20 41.67 -80.92
CA ARG A 249 26.11 40.95 -81.82
C ARG A 249 25.47 40.62 -83.17
N GLU A 250 24.27 40.02 -83.17
CA GLU A 250 23.53 39.68 -84.40
C GLU A 250 23.29 40.91 -85.30
N ARG A 251 22.99 42.08 -84.71
CA ARG A 251 22.78 43.33 -85.47
C ARG A 251 24.07 43.90 -86.04
N MET A 252 25.19 43.77 -85.33
CA MET A 252 26.50 44.20 -85.81
C MET A 252 26.97 43.35 -87.00
N GLU A 253 26.68 42.04 -86.98
CA GLU A 253 27.00 41.11 -88.06
C GLU A 253 26.05 41.27 -89.28
N GLY A 254 24.81 41.75 -89.07
CA GLY A 254 23.78 41.92 -90.11
C GLY A 254 23.73 43.27 -90.84
N GLY A 255 24.65 44.21 -90.59
CA GLY A 255 24.76 45.48 -91.33
C GLY A 255 23.65 46.53 -91.11
N GLY A 256 22.86 46.42 -90.04
CA GLY A 256 21.70 47.29 -89.79
C GLY A 256 22.03 48.66 -89.19
N ASN A 257 21.42 49.73 -89.72
CA ASN A 257 21.60 51.14 -89.29
C ASN A 257 20.86 51.51 -87.98
N GLY A 258 20.85 50.62 -86.98
CA GLY A 258 20.05 50.72 -85.75
C GLY A 258 20.76 51.33 -84.54
N LYS A 259 21.63 52.33 -84.74
CA LYS A 259 22.55 52.87 -83.70
C LYS A 259 21.85 53.37 -82.42
N VAL A 260 20.70 54.04 -82.55
CA VAL A 260 19.94 54.57 -81.41
C VAL A 260 19.34 53.46 -80.53
N ARG A 261 18.85 52.37 -81.16
CA ARG A 261 18.23 51.24 -80.45
C ARG A 261 19.26 50.39 -79.70
N THR A 262 20.50 50.30 -80.20
CA THR A 262 21.61 49.64 -79.48
C THR A 262 22.04 50.42 -78.24
N GLU A 263 22.02 51.75 -78.31
CA GLU A 263 22.42 52.62 -77.20
C GLU A 263 21.41 52.56 -76.04
N GLU A 264 20.10 52.49 -76.34
CA GLU A 264 19.05 52.25 -75.36
C GLU A 264 19.18 50.89 -74.65
N GLU A 265 19.48 49.82 -75.38
CA GLU A 265 19.69 48.48 -74.81
C GLU A 265 20.95 48.40 -73.94
N ILE A 266 22.02 49.12 -74.29
CA ILE A 266 23.24 49.23 -73.48
C ILE A 266 22.97 50.02 -72.21
N ASN A 267 22.29 51.17 -72.30
CA ASN A 267 21.92 51.97 -71.13
C ASN A 267 21.02 51.19 -70.15
N SER A 268 20.08 50.40 -70.66
CA SER A 268 19.24 49.51 -69.83
C SER A 268 20.07 48.44 -69.10
N LEU A 269 21.08 47.88 -69.76
CA LEU A 269 21.96 46.87 -69.21
C LEU A 269 22.88 47.47 -68.12
N GLU A 270 23.40 48.67 -68.33
CA GLU A 270 24.17 49.41 -67.34
C GLU A 270 23.34 49.71 -66.08
N GLN A 271 22.10 50.16 -66.23
CA GLN A 271 21.21 50.41 -65.08
C GLN A 271 20.91 49.13 -64.28
N MET A 272 20.67 47.99 -64.95
CA MET A 272 20.49 46.71 -64.27
C MET A 272 21.74 46.26 -63.51
N LEU A 273 22.91 46.34 -64.15
CA LEU A 273 24.19 45.96 -63.53
C LEU A 273 24.53 46.87 -62.34
N HIS A 274 24.28 48.17 -62.45
CA HIS A 274 24.53 49.11 -61.36
C HIS A 274 23.57 48.88 -60.18
N GLY A 275 22.30 48.56 -60.47
CA GLY A 275 21.32 48.16 -59.45
C GLY A 275 21.68 46.86 -58.73
N LEU A 276 22.37 45.93 -59.38
CA LEU A 276 22.90 44.72 -58.74
C LEU A 276 24.17 44.98 -57.94
N GLN A 277 25.09 45.80 -58.45
CA GLN A 277 26.31 46.19 -57.75
C GLN A 277 25.98 46.84 -56.39
N GLY A 278 24.98 47.72 -56.35
CA GLY A 278 24.50 48.34 -55.11
C GLY A 278 23.85 47.36 -54.12
N ARG A 279 23.33 46.22 -54.59
CA ARG A 279 22.77 45.15 -53.73
C ARG A 279 23.85 44.19 -53.24
N LEU A 280 24.82 43.82 -54.09
CA LEU A 280 25.95 42.97 -53.72
C LEU A 280 26.82 43.62 -52.63
N GLY A 281 27.02 44.93 -52.71
CA GLY A 281 27.77 45.70 -51.71
C GLY A 281 27.15 45.70 -50.31
N LYS A 282 25.88 45.31 -50.16
CA LYS A 282 25.20 45.19 -48.86
C LYS A 282 25.38 43.81 -48.21
N VAL A 283 25.67 42.77 -48.99
CA VAL A 283 25.80 41.38 -48.50
C VAL A 283 27.23 40.99 -48.20
N ILE A 284 28.19 41.62 -48.89
CA ILE A 284 29.60 41.51 -48.57
C ILE A 284 29.94 42.75 -47.73
N PRO A 285 29.91 42.69 -46.40
CA PRO A 285 30.52 43.75 -45.61
C PRO A 285 32.00 43.82 -46.04
N ASN A 286 32.47 45.03 -46.34
CA ASN A 286 33.89 45.27 -46.55
C ASN A 286 34.66 44.61 -45.40
N LYS A 287 35.69 43.83 -45.74
CA LYS A 287 36.57 43.11 -44.79
C LYS A 287 37.33 44.02 -43.79
N GLY A 288 36.90 45.26 -43.59
CA GLY A 288 37.57 46.29 -42.81
C GLY A 288 37.07 46.51 -41.39
N ASP A 289 35.82 46.15 -41.03
CA ASP A 289 35.29 46.47 -39.71
C ASP A 289 34.67 45.24 -39.01
N CYS A 290 35.47 44.71 -38.08
CA CYS A 290 35.18 43.87 -36.90
C CYS A 290 33.88 43.05 -36.84
#